data_AF-A0A1J5FQ84-F1
#
_entry.id   AF-A0A1J5FQ84-F1
#
_cell.length_a   1.000
_cell.length_b   1.000
_cell.length_c   1.000
_cell.angle_alpha   90.00
_cell.angle_beta   90.00
_cell.angle_gamma   90.00
#
_symmetry.space_group_name_H-M   'P 1'
#
loop_
_entity.id
_entity.type
_entity.pdbx_description
1 polymer ?
#
loop_
_entity_poly.entity_id
_entity_poly.type
_entity_poly.pdbx_seq_one_letter_code
_entity_poly.pdbx_strand_id
1 'polypeptide(L)'
;MKHLKYLSLLFVIFFTALTFGQSVEEALKQADELSAQKKHKEELDLLLAAEKQSPQNFEILWRISRTYVDIGEHLPGKTDEQKEEQLKVYQKALDYAEKSVKAGSDKSVTYLRRAIANGRIALFKGVFSVASIVNSVKADCEKALKLNNSGTYHQALSHYILGRTHAKLSEKWAPARAVLGLGWGDLEVGIQEYLKAIKLKPNFRMFHLDLAKAYIEDDQYDNAREQLKKVISSPEEDEDDDERSVEAKKLLEDIKNE
;
A
#
# COMPACT_ATOMS: atom_id res chain seq x y z
N MET A 1 41.23 -20.06 -37.15
CA MET A 1 39.78 -20.38 -37.26
C MET A 1 39.09 -20.81 -35.95
N LYS A 2 39.65 -20.58 -34.75
CA LYS A 2 38.97 -20.91 -33.47
C LYS A 2 38.30 -19.72 -32.77
N HIS A 3 38.55 -18.48 -33.19
CA HIS A 3 37.98 -17.28 -32.54
C HIS A 3 36.62 -16.83 -33.11
N LEU A 4 36.18 -17.33 -34.26
CA LEU A 4 34.94 -16.89 -34.91
C LEU A 4 33.65 -17.51 -34.33
N LYS A 5 33.76 -18.60 -33.56
CA LYS A 5 32.60 -19.29 -32.94
C LYS A 5 32.09 -18.62 -31.66
N TYR A 6 32.90 -17.82 -30.99
CA TYR A 6 32.50 -17.12 -29.76
C TYR A 6 31.70 -15.85 -30.05
N LEU A 7 31.91 -15.22 -31.22
CA LEU A 7 31.21 -14.00 -31.62
C LEU A 7 29.73 -14.27 -31.97
N SER A 8 29.43 -15.44 -32.53
CA SER A 8 28.06 -15.85 -32.88
C SER A 8 27.22 -16.20 -31.62
N LEU A 9 27.87 -16.77 -30.59
CA LEU A 9 27.19 -17.12 -29.34
C LEU A 9 26.82 -15.87 -28.51
N LEU A 10 27.69 -14.86 -28.49
CA LEU A 10 27.42 -13.56 -27.86
C LEU A 10 26.27 -12.81 -28.55
N PHE A 11 26.14 -12.91 -29.87
CA PHE A 11 25.08 -12.24 -30.64
C PHE A 11 23.70 -12.87 -30.41
N VAL A 12 23.62 -14.20 -30.27
CA VAL A 12 22.35 -14.91 -29.98
C VAL A 12 21.86 -14.67 -28.55
N ILE A 13 22.78 -14.59 -27.57
CA ILE A 13 22.43 -14.25 -26.18
C ILE A 13 21.94 -12.81 -26.05
N PHE A 14 22.50 -11.89 -26.86
CA PHE A 14 22.06 -10.49 -26.85
C PHE A 14 20.68 -10.30 -27.49
N PHE A 15 20.37 -11.06 -28.56
CA PHE A 15 19.10 -10.92 -29.28
C PHE A 15 17.90 -11.48 -28.51
N THR A 16 18.07 -12.57 -27.74
CA THR A 16 16.97 -13.12 -26.91
C THR A 16 16.64 -12.24 -25.72
N ALA A 17 17.64 -11.64 -25.06
CA ALA A 17 17.42 -10.72 -23.94
C ALA A 17 16.60 -9.48 -24.37
N LEU A 18 16.82 -8.99 -25.60
CA LEU A 18 16.06 -7.87 -26.18
C LEU A 18 14.57 -8.22 -26.40
N THR A 19 14.27 -9.42 -26.90
CA THR A 19 12.86 -9.83 -27.12
C THR A 19 12.09 -10.10 -25.83
N PHE A 20 12.77 -10.61 -24.78
CA PHE A 20 12.14 -10.86 -23.47
C PHE A 20 11.91 -9.58 -22.65
N GLY A 21 12.81 -8.60 -22.75
CA GLY A 21 12.61 -7.30 -22.09
C GLY A 21 11.39 -6.55 -22.64
N GLN A 22 11.19 -6.63 -23.95
CA GLN A 22 10.06 -6.01 -24.64
C GLN A 22 8.71 -6.63 -24.22
N SER A 23 8.64 -7.95 -23.97
CA SER A 23 7.40 -8.59 -23.54
C SER A 23 7.02 -8.28 -22.09
N VAL A 24 8.01 -8.11 -21.20
CA VAL A 24 7.76 -7.75 -19.79
C VAL A 24 7.28 -6.31 -19.66
N GLU A 25 7.91 -5.37 -20.36
CA GLU A 25 7.49 -3.96 -20.34
C GLU A 25 6.06 -3.78 -20.86
N GLU A 26 5.71 -4.48 -21.94
CA GLU A 26 4.35 -4.49 -22.48
C GLU A 26 3.34 -5.09 -21.50
N ALA A 27 3.68 -6.21 -20.84
CA ALA A 27 2.83 -6.81 -19.81
C ALA A 27 2.63 -5.88 -18.60
N LEU A 28 3.67 -5.17 -18.16
CA LEU A 28 3.58 -4.19 -17.07
C LEU A 28 2.68 -3.02 -17.45
N LYS A 29 2.80 -2.50 -18.67
CA LYS A 29 1.93 -1.43 -19.17
C LYS A 29 0.46 -1.87 -19.20
N GLN A 30 0.19 -3.06 -19.73
CA GLN A 30 -1.17 -3.62 -19.75
C GLN A 30 -1.70 -3.87 -18.34
N ALA A 31 -0.87 -4.34 -17.41
CA ALA A 31 -1.25 -4.50 -16.01
C ALA A 31 -1.63 -3.16 -15.35
N ASP A 32 -0.85 -2.10 -15.60
CA ASP A 32 -1.16 -0.76 -15.08
C ASP A 32 -2.46 -0.19 -15.69
N GLU A 33 -2.76 -0.49 -16.96
CA GLU A 33 -4.06 -0.15 -17.59
C GLU A 33 -5.23 -0.93 -16.98
N LEU A 34 -5.04 -2.21 -16.63
CA LEU A 34 -6.05 -3.04 -15.95
C LEU A 34 -6.28 -2.57 -14.51
N SER A 35 -5.21 -2.22 -13.80
CA SER A 35 -5.27 -1.63 -12.46
C SER A 35 -6.08 -0.32 -12.46
N ALA A 36 -5.82 0.58 -13.43
CA ALA A 36 -6.60 1.81 -13.59
C ALA A 36 -8.09 1.56 -13.91
N GLN A 37 -8.41 0.41 -14.53
CA GLN A 37 -9.77 -0.03 -14.81
C GLN A 37 -10.40 -0.85 -13.68
N LYS A 38 -9.69 -1.06 -12.55
CA LYS A 38 -10.14 -1.87 -11.41
C LYS A 38 -10.43 -3.34 -11.80
N LYS A 39 -9.76 -3.83 -12.84
CA LYS A 39 -9.88 -5.21 -13.37
C LYS A 39 -8.87 -6.12 -12.69
N HIS A 40 -9.04 -6.28 -11.37
CA HIS A 40 -8.04 -6.90 -10.50
C HIS A 40 -7.74 -8.37 -10.86
N LYS A 41 -8.75 -9.12 -11.32
CA LYS A 41 -8.57 -10.53 -11.67
C LYS A 41 -7.76 -10.68 -12.95
N GLU A 42 -8.11 -9.92 -13.99
CA GLU A 42 -7.39 -9.90 -15.26
C GLU A 42 -5.95 -9.39 -15.09
N GLU A 43 -5.76 -8.37 -14.25
CA GLU A 43 -4.43 -7.87 -13.89
C GLU A 43 -3.59 -8.98 -13.24
N LEU A 44 -4.16 -9.69 -12.25
CA LEU A 44 -3.46 -10.76 -11.55
C LEU A 44 -3.08 -11.91 -12.49
N ASP A 45 -4.01 -12.36 -13.34
CA ASP A 45 -3.76 -13.44 -14.30
C ASP A 45 -2.62 -13.08 -15.27
N LEU A 46 -2.62 -11.84 -15.77
CA LEU A 46 -1.55 -11.30 -16.63
C LEU A 46 -0.20 -11.27 -15.90
N LEU A 47 -0.17 -10.71 -14.68
CA LEU A 47 1.06 -10.58 -13.90
C LEU A 47 1.64 -11.95 -13.48
N LEU A 48 0.80 -12.93 -13.15
CA LEU A 48 1.25 -14.30 -12.84
C LEU A 48 1.82 -15.00 -14.08
N ALA A 49 1.28 -14.74 -15.28
CA ALA A 49 1.87 -15.21 -16.52
C ALA A 49 3.22 -14.54 -16.81
N ALA A 50 3.36 -13.26 -16.48
CA ALA A 50 4.62 -12.53 -16.59
C ALA A 50 5.67 -13.01 -15.56
N GLU A 51 5.28 -13.31 -14.31
CA GLU A 51 6.17 -13.85 -13.28
C GLU A 51 6.82 -15.16 -13.75
N LYS A 52 6.08 -16.06 -14.39
CA LYS A 52 6.64 -17.32 -14.94
C LYS A 52 7.78 -17.09 -15.92
N GLN A 53 7.74 -15.99 -16.67
CA GLN A 53 8.77 -15.62 -17.64
C GLN A 53 9.92 -14.84 -16.98
N SER A 54 9.65 -14.11 -15.89
CA SER A 54 10.60 -13.23 -15.20
C SER A 54 10.41 -13.28 -13.67
N PRO A 55 10.75 -14.40 -13.02
CA PRO A 55 10.34 -14.70 -11.64
C PRO A 55 10.99 -13.85 -10.55
N GLN A 56 12.05 -13.12 -10.89
CA GLN A 56 12.77 -12.22 -9.96
C GLN A 56 12.64 -10.75 -10.37
N ASN A 57 11.71 -10.41 -11.26
CA ASN A 57 11.50 -9.02 -11.62
C ASN A 57 10.68 -8.31 -10.53
N PHE A 58 11.31 -7.40 -9.79
CA PHE A 58 10.66 -6.71 -8.69
C PHE A 58 9.42 -5.92 -9.15
N GLU A 59 9.40 -5.38 -10.38
CA GLU A 59 8.27 -4.61 -10.94
C GLU A 59 7.01 -5.47 -11.09
N ILE A 60 7.18 -6.74 -11.45
CA ILE A 60 6.08 -7.71 -11.50
C ILE A 60 5.65 -8.07 -10.08
N LEU A 61 6.61 -8.42 -9.23
CA LEU A 61 6.35 -8.96 -7.89
C LEU A 61 5.60 -7.97 -6.99
N TRP A 62 5.97 -6.69 -7.00
CA TRP A 62 5.29 -5.69 -6.18
C TRP A 62 3.87 -5.42 -6.69
N ARG A 63 3.64 -5.47 -8.02
CA ARG A 63 2.30 -5.32 -8.60
C ARG A 63 1.40 -6.49 -8.25
N ILE A 64 1.91 -7.73 -8.29
CA ILE A 64 1.14 -8.89 -7.80
C ILE A 64 0.74 -8.71 -6.34
N SER A 65 1.67 -8.22 -5.50
CA SER A 65 1.37 -7.89 -4.10
C SER A 65 0.25 -6.84 -3.98
N ARG A 66 0.32 -5.74 -4.75
CA ARG A 66 -0.74 -4.74 -4.85
C ARG A 66 -2.07 -5.40 -5.21
N THR A 67 -2.13 -6.13 -6.32
CA THR A 67 -3.38 -6.70 -6.83
C THR A 67 -4.00 -7.69 -5.85
N TYR A 68 -3.22 -8.48 -5.12
CA TYR A 68 -3.76 -9.31 -4.05
C TYR A 68 -4.33 -8.47 -2.88
N VAL A 69 -3.70 -7.36 -2.50
CA VAL A 69 -4.29 -6.44 -1.51
C VAL A 69 -5.62 -5.90 -2.02
N ASP A 70 -5.66 -5.39 -3.25
CA ASP A 70 -6.87 -4.81 -3.85
C ASP A 70 -7.99 -5.86 -3.93
N ILE A 71 -7.71 -7.10 -4.36
CA ILE A 71 -8.68 -8.20 -4.31
C ILE A 71 -9.15 -8.47 -2.88
N GLY A 72 -8.21 -8.53 -1.93
CA GLY A 72 -8.51 -8.81 -0.53
C GLY A 72 -9.45 -7.77 0.09
N GLU A 73 -9.29 -6.49 -0.26
CA GLU A 73 -10.13 -5.39 0.23
C GLU A 73 -11.59 -5.53 -0.21
N HIS A 74 -11.82 -6.12 -1.37
CA HIS A 74 -13.15 -6.28 -1.98
C HIS A 74 -13.78 -7.65 -1.77
N LEU A 75 -13.08 -8.58 -1.10
CA LEU A 75 -13.68 -9.84 -0.68
C LEU A 75 -14.69 -9.62 0.46
N PRO A 76 -15.77 -10.41 0.50
CA PRO A 76 -16.69 -10.34 1.63
C PRO A 76 -15.98 -10.74 2.93
N GLY A 77 -16.40 -10.16 4.05
CA GLY A 77 -15.80 -10.40 5.38
C GLY A 77 -16.83 -10.53 6.50
N LYS A 78 -18.04 -11.01 6.21
CA LYS A 78 -19.16 -11.07 7.17
C LYS A 78 -19.14 -12.34 8.02
N THR A 79 -18.74 -13.47 7.43
CA THR A 79 -18.61 -14.76 8.15
C THR A 79 -17.16 -15.08 8.45
N ASP A 80 -16.90 -16.05 9.34
CA ASP A 80 -15.54 -16.44 9.70
C ASP A 80 -14.82 -17.11 8.52
N GLU A 81 -15.52 -17.87 7.70
CA GLU A 81 -14.96 -18.48 6.47
C GLU A 81 -14.54 -17.42 5.46
N GLN A 82 -15.38 -16.39 5.29
CA GLN A 82 -15.09 -15.26 4.41
C GLN A 82 -13.87 -14.46 4.87
N LYS A 83 -13.79 -14.20 6.18
CA LYS A 83 -12.63 -13.57 6.81
C LYS A 83 -11.37 -14.42 6.62
N GLU A 84 -11.45 -15.73 6.81
CA GLU A 84 -10.30 -16.63 6.58
C GLU A 84 -9.79 -16.56 5.14
N GLU A 85 -10.69 -16.51 4.15
CA GLU A 85 -10.30 -16.35 2.75
C GLU A 85 -9.65 -15.00 2.49
N GLN A 86 -10.18 -13.93 3.07
CA GLN A 86 -9.59 -12.60 2.99
C GLN A 86 -8.17 -12.57 3.55
N LEU A 87 -7.94 -13.22 4.69
CA LEU A 87 -6.61 -13.35 5.30
C LEU A 87 -5.65 -14.17 4.42
N LYS A 88 -6.11 -15.25 3.78
CA LYS A 88 -5.29 -16.03 2.83
C LYS A 88 -4.83 -15.17 1.66
N VAL A 89 -5.70 -14.29 1.17
CA VAL A 89 -5.36 -13.36 0.09
C VAL A 89 -4.33 -12.33 0.54
N TYR A 90 -4.47 -11.73 1.73
CA TYR A 90 -3.44 -10.84 2.27
C TYR A 90 -2.11 -11.54 2.55
N GLN A 91 -2.12 -12.83 2.92
CA GLN A 91 -0.90 -13.61 3.08
C GLN A 91 -0.19 -13.80 1.74
N LYS A 92 -0.93 -14.08 0.65
CA LYS A 92 -0.35 -14.10 -0.71
C LYS A 92 0.27 -12.75 -1.06
N ALA A 93 -0.42 -11.65 -0.76
CA ALA A 93 0.13 -10.31 -0.99
C ALA A 93 1.46 -10.10 -0.26
N LEU A 94 1.55 -10.54 1.00
CA LEU A 94 2.78 -10.47 1.79
C LEU A 94 3.90 -11.33 1.19
N ASP A 95 3.61 -12.56 0.79
CA ASP A 95 4.59 -13.48 0.19
C ASP A 95 5.23 -12.85 -1.07
N TYR A 96 4.41 -12.21 -1.92
CA TYR A 96 4.91 -11.48 -3.09
C TYR A 96 5.66 -10.20 -2.73
N ALA A 97 5.21 -9.46 -1.71
CA ALA A 97 5.94 -8.29 -1.23
C ALA A 97 7.34 -8.67 -0.74
N GLU A 98 7.47 -9.77 0.00
CA GLU A 98 8.77 -10.28 0.46
C GLU A 98 9.69 -10.69 -0.69
N LYS A 99 9.14 -11.37 -1.71
CA LYS A 99 9.89 -11.65 -2.95
C LYS A 99 10.35 -10.34 -3.61
N SER A 100 9.48 -9.32 -3.66
CA SER A 100 9.81 -8.03 -4.28
C SER A 100 10.95 -7.31 -3.54
N VAL A 101 10.97 -7.35 -2.20
CA VAL A 101 12.06 -6.77 -1.39
C VAL A 101 13.37 -7.49 -1.64
N LYS A 102 13.36 -8.83 -1.80
CA LYS A 102 14.56 -9.61 -2.15
C LYS A 102 15.09 -9.22 -3.53
N ALA A 103 14.20 -9.05 -4.51
CA ALA A 103 14.54 -8.70 -5.89
C ALA A 103 14.93 -7.23 -6.11
N GLY A 104 14.41 -6.31 -5.30
CA GLY A 104 14.59 -4.87 -5.44
C GLY A 104 14.79 -4.18 -4.09
N SER A 105 15.81 -4.60 -3.33
CA SER A 105 16.11 -4.10 -1.98
C SER A 105 16.59 -2.64 -1.94
N ASP A 106 16.90 -2.07 -3.10
CA ASP A 106 17.22 -0.65 -3.28
C ASP A 106 15.99 0.18 -3.70
N LYS A 107 14.79 -0.42 -3.87
CA LYS A 107 13.60 0.27 -4.36
C LYS A 107 12.61 0.58 -3.24
N SER A 108 12.15 1.82 -3.14
CA SER A 108 11.20 2.22 -2.09
C SER A 108 9.85 1.48 -2.16
N VAL A 109 9.34 1.21 -3.37
CA VAL A 109 8.04 0.56 -3.57
C VAL A 109 7.98 -0.86 -2.99
N THR A 110 9.09 -1.60 -2.95
CA THR A 110 9.08 -2.99 -2.46
C THR A 110 8.82 -3.05 -0.96
N TYR A 111 9.47 -2.17 -0.19
CA TYR A 111 9.21 -1.99 1.24
C TYR A 111 7.80 -1.44 1.49
N LEU A 112 7.36 -0.45 0.71
CA LEU A 112 6.00 0.09 0.82
C LEU A 112 4.93 -1.01 0.66
N ARG A 113 5.06 -1.89 -0.34
CA ARG A 113 4.10 -2.97 -0.55
C ARG A 113 4.12 -3.98 0.60
N ARG A 114 5.29 -4.27 1.17
CA ARG A 114 5.39 -5.12 2.36
C ARG A 114 4.75 -4.47 3.58
N ALA A 115 4.91 -3.17 3.77
CA ALA A 115 4.23 -2.40 4.82
C ALA A 115 2.70 -2.46 4.68
N ILE A 116 2.18 -2.28 3.45
CA ILE A 116 0.73 -2.33 3.19
C ILE A 116 0.16 -3.73 3.46
N ALA A 117 0.79 -4.79 2.95
CA ALA A 117 0.33 -6.16 3.18
C ALA A 117 0.36 -6.55 4.67
N ASN A 118 1.46 -6.22 5.37
CA ASN A 118 1.55 -6.41 6.82
C ASN A 118 0.50 -5.58 7.58
N GLY A 119 0.23 -4.35 7.15
CA GLY A 119 -0.81 -3.49 7.72
C GLY A 119 -2.19 -4.12 7.61
N ARG A 120 -2.56 -4.69 6.46
CA ARG A 120 -3.82 -5.41 6.26
C ARG A 120 -3.91 -6.65 7.15
N ILE A 121 -2.85 -7.44 7.23
CA ILE A 121 -2.78 -8.61 8.13
C ILE A 121 -2.91 -8.19 9.60
N ALA A 122 -2.27 -7.09 10.01
CA ALA A 122 -2.34 -6.59 11.38
C ALA A 122 -3.72 -6.06 11.74
N LEU A 123 -4.40 -5.35 10.83
CA LEU A 123 -5.78 -4.92 11.02
C LEU A 123 -6.72 -6.12 11.18
N PHE A 124 -6.51 -7.17 10.38
CA PHE A 124 -7.31 -8.39 10.46
C PHE A 124 -7.10 -9.16 11.77
N LYS A 125 -5.84 -9.34 12.20
CA LYS A 125 -5.48 -10.07 13.44
C LYS A 125 -5.67 -9.23 14.71
N GLY A 126 -5.89 -7.93 14.56
CA GLY A 126 -5.85 -6.94 15.64
C GLY A 126 -4.43 -6.43 15.88
N VAL A 127 -4.23 -5.12 15.68
CA VAL A 127 -2.91 -4.46 15.72
C VAL A 127 -2.12 -4.76 17.02
N PHE A 128 -2.81 -4.82 18.16
CA PHE A 128 -2.18 -5.06 19.46
C PHE A 128 -1.85 -6.53 19.74
N SER A 129 -2.29 -7.49 18.91
CA SER A 129 -1.93 -8.91 19.04
C SER A 129 -0.67 -9.28 18.26
N VAL A 130 -0.23 -8.43 17.33
CA VAL A 130 0.87 -8.70 16.40
C VAL A 130 1.92 -7.57 16.36
N ALA A 131 2.37 -7.12 17.53
CA ALA A 131 3.29 -5.99 17.65
C ALA A 131 4.56 -6.08 16.77
N SER A 132 5.13 -7.28 16.59
CA SER A 132 6.28 -7.49 15.70
C SER A 132 5.97 -7.14 14.24
N ILE A 133 4.77 -7.50 13.75
CA ILE A 133 4.31 -7.13 12.39
C ILE A 133 4.18 -5.62 12.29
N VAL A 134 3.58 -4.97 13.29
CA VAL A 134 3.40 -3.50 13.30
C VAL A 134 4.74 -2.76 13.32
N ASN A 135 5.72 -3.24 14.08
CA ASN A 135 7.08 -2.71 14.05
C ASN A 135 7.74 -2.88 12.67
N SER A 136 7.46 -3.98 11.96
CA SER A 136 7.91 -4.19 10.59
C SER A 136 7.26 -3.18 9.62
N VAL A 137 5.97 -2.87 9.78
CA VAL A 137 5.28 -1.83 8.98
C VAL A 137 6.01 -0.49 9.13
N LYS A 138 6.31 -0.08 10.37
CA LYS A 138 7.05 1.16 10.63
C LYS A 138 8.42 1.14 9.93
N ALA A 139 9.21 0.09 10.16
CA ALA A 139 10.56 -0.02 9.59
C ALA A 139 10.55 0.02 8.06
N ASP A 140 9.55 -0.62 7.43
CA ASP A 140 9.39 -0.62 5.98
C ASP A 140 8.98 0.75 5.43
N CYS A 141 8.06 1.46 6.11
CA CYS A 141 7.71 2.83 5.75
C CYS A 141 8.93 3.77 5.86
N GLU A 142 9.67 3.72 6.97
CA GLU A 142 10.87 4.53 7.18
C GLU A 142 11.95 4.22 6.12
N LYS A 143 12.12 2.93 5.78
CA LYS A 143 13.06 2.50 4.73
C LYS A 143 12.62 3.00 3.35
N ALA A 144 11.33 2.90 3.02
CA ALA A 144 10.78 3.39 1.76
C ALA A 144 10.97 4.91 1.63
N LEU A 145 10.66 5.67 2.68
CA LEU A 145 10.85 7.12 2.76
C LEU A 145 12.32 7.53 2.65
N LYS A 146 13.24 6.73 3.20
CA LYS A 146 14.69 6.97 3.07
C LYS A 146 15.20 6.70 1.66
N LEU A 147 14.69 5.67 0.98
CA LEU A 147 15.08 5.34 -0.39
C LEU A 147 14.54 6.34 -1.41
N ASN A 148 13.28 6.76 -1.26
CA ASN A 148 12.62 7.80 -2.04
C ASN A 148 12.91 7.77 -3.57
N ASN A 149 12.74 6.61 -4.19
CA ASN A 149 13.12 6.40 -5.59
C ASN A 149 12.06 5.64 -6.40
N SER A 150 10.80 5.72 -5.97
CA SER A 150 9.66 5.13 -6.69
C SER A 150 8.54 6.16 -6.97
N GLY A 151 8.88 7.44 -6.98
CA GLY A 151 7.96 8.51 -7.37
C GLY A 151 7.04 9.02 -6.26
N THR A 152 6.42 10.17 -6.54
CA THR A 152 5.66 10.97 -5.58
C THR A 152 4.48 10.22 -4.97
N TYR A 153 3.77 9.41 -5.76
CA TYR A 153 2.62 8.66 -5.25
C TYR A 153 3.02 7.63 -4.19
N HIS A 154 4.08 6.86 -4.43
CA HIS A 154 4.58 5.90 -3.45
C HIS A 154 5.17 6.58 -2.21
N GLN A 155 5.78 7.76 -2.37
CA GLN A 155 6.20 8.56 -1.22
C GLN A 155 5.00 9.04 -0.38
N ALA A 156 3.93 9.51 -1.02
CA ALA A 156 2.69 9.92 -0.36
C ALA A 156 2.06 8.75 0.43
N LEU A 157 1.95 7.58 -0.20
CA LEU A 157 1.47 6.37 0.47
C LEU A 157 2.36 5.95 1.65
N SER A 158 3.68 6.08 1.54
CA SER A 158 4.59 5.72 2.64
C SER A 158 4.37 6.61 3.87
N HIS A 159 4.20 7.92 3.67
CA HIS A 159 3.79 8.85 4.72
C HIS A 159 2.41 8.50 5.29
N TYR A 160 1.43 8.24 4.43
CA TYR A 160 0.07 7.89 4.85
C TYR A 160 0.04 6.62 5.73
N ILE A 161 0.71 5.54 5.32
CA ILE A 161 0.71 4.29 6.09
C ILE A 161 1.43 4.47 7.44
N LEU A 162 2.50 5.25 7.47
CA LEU A 162 3.17 5.59 8.73
C LEU A 162 2.24 6.41 9.65
N GLY A 163 1.60 7.45 9.11
CA GLY A 163 0.66 8.28 9.84
C GLY A 163 -0.52 7.49 10.40
N ARG A 164 -1.09 6.60 9.58
CA ARG A 164 -2.16 5.68 9.98
C ARG A 164 -1.75 4.70 11.05
N THR A 165 -0.50 4.23 11.02
CA THR A 165 0.01 3.35 12.07
C THR A 165 0.15 4.11 13.39
N HIS A 166 0.69 5.33 13.34
CA HIS A 166 0.78 6.22 14.49
C HIS A 166 -0.58 6.52 15.12
N ALA A 167 -1.57 6.92 14.32
CA ALA A 167 -2.94 7.18 14.76
C ALA A 167 -3.60 5.91 15.34
N LYS A 168 -3.53 4.78 14.62
CA LYS A 168 -4.13 3.51 15.08
C LYS A 168 -3.56 3.03 16.41
N LEU A 169 -2.28 3.25 16.65
CA LEU A 169 -1.68 2.91 17.94
C LEU A 169 -2.13 3.85 19.06
N SER A 170 -2.55 5.08 18.75
CA SER A 170 -2.94 6.10 19.74
C SER A 170 -4.35 5.91 20.30
N GLU A 171 -5.18 5.09 19.63
CA GLU A 171 -6.45 4.60 20.19
C GLU A 171 -6.28 3.89 21.56
N LYS A 172 -5.07 3.46 21.91
CA LYS A 172 -4.70 3.00 23.25
C LYS A 172 -3.69 3.93 23.90
N TRP A 173 -3.95 4.28 25.15
CA TRP A 173 -3.05 5.09 25.98
C TRP A 173 -1.61 4.53 26.02
N ALA A 174 -0.64 5.44 26.06
CA ALA A 174 0.76 5.13 25.72
C ALA A 174 1.41 4.00 26.55
N PRO A 175 1.27 3.93 27.89
CA PRO A 175 1.83 2.82 28.66
C PRO A 175 1.25 1.43 28.31
N ALA A 176 -0.03 1.31 27.94
CA ALA A 176 -0.61 0.01 27.56
C ALA A 176 -0.09 -0.50 26.21
N ARG A 177 0.28 0.39 25.29
CA ARG A 177 0.96 -0.02 24.04
C ARG A 177 2.47 -0.16 24.23
N ALA A 178 3.07 0.53 25.20
CA ALA A 178 4.49 0.42 25.50
C ALA A 178 4.89 -0.99 25.96
N VAL A 179 4.07 -1.67 26.77
CA VAL A 179 4.34 -3.06 27.20
C VAL A 179 4.37 -4.06 26.04
N LEU A 180 3.82 -3.69 24.88
CA LEU A 180 3.84 -4.48 23.65
C LEU A 180 4.99 -4.10 22.72
N GLY A 181 5.84 -3.14 23.12
CA GLY A 181 6.88 -2.56 22.24
C GLY A 181 6.33 -1.58 21.21
N LEU A 182 5.12 -1.05 21.41
CA LEU A 182 4.42 -0.13 20.51
C LEU A 182 4.30 1.29 21.10
N GLY A 183 5.13 1.61 22.10
CA GLY A 183 5.13 2.90 22.78
C GLY A 183 5.57 4.09 21.90
N TRP A 184 6.06 3.83 20.69
CA TRP A 184 6.48 4.84 19.74
C TRP A 184 5.33 5.46 18.94
N GLY A 185 4.13 4.85 18.96
CA GLY A 185 2.95 5.46 18.36
C GLY A 185 2.71 6.84 18.98
N ASP A 186 2.15 7.76 18.21
CA ASP A 186 1.97 9.15 18.62
C ASP A 186 0.99 9.83 17.65
N LEU A 187 -0.11 10.39 18.16
CA LEU A 187 -1.18 10.93 17.31
C LEU A 187 -0.73 12.19 16.56
N GLU A 188 0.04 13.07 17.22
CA GLU A 188 0.56 14.29 16.61
C GLU A 188 1.51 13.96 15.45
N VAL A 189 2.41 12.99 15.64
CA VAL A 189 3.24 12.48 14.55
C VAL A 189 2.37 11.91 13.43
N GLY A 190 1.30 11.18 13.77
CA GLY A 190 0.33 10.67 12.81
C GLY A 190 -0.27 11.75 11.91
N ILE A 191 -0.74 12.84 12.53
CA ILE A 191 -1.28 14.02 11.86
C ILE A 191 -0.23 14.65 10.93
N GLN A 192 1.01 14.82 11.39
CA GLN A 192 2.08 15.39 10.56
C GLN A 192 2.41 14.53 9.34
N GLU A 193 2.41 13.20 9.49
CA GLU A 193 2.63 12.27 8.38
C GLU A 193 1.48 12.31 7.37
N TYR A 194 0.22 12.40 7.82
CA TYR A 194 -0.91 12.62 6.91
C TYR A 194 -0.82 13.94 6.13
N LEU A 195 -0.44 15.03 6.79
CA LEU A 195 -0.24 16.32 6.13
C LEU A 195 0.85 16.24 5.04
N LYS A 196 1.94 15.50 5.27
CA LYS A 196 2.96 15.21 4.25
C LYS A 196 2.39 14.41 3.09
N ALA A 197 1.57 13.39 3.37
CA ALA A 197 0.90 12.60 2.33
C ALA A 197 -0.03 13.46 1.45
N ILE A 198 -0.86 14.30 2.07
CA ILE A 198 -1.77 15.23 1.38
C ILE A 198 -0.98 16.25 0.56
N LYS A 199 0.13 16.79 1.07
CA LYS A 199 0.98 17.70 0.30
C LYS A 199 1.48 17.07 -1.01
N LEU A 200 1.76 15.77 -1.00
CA LEU A 200 2.26 15.04 -2.16
C LEU A 200 1.12 14.57 -3.09
N LYS A 201 -0.07 14.29 -2.55
CA LYS A 201 -1.26 13.91 -3.31
C LYS A 201 -2.53 14.56 -2.71
N PRO A 202 -2.85 15.80 -3.10
CA PRO A 202 -3.82 16.65 -2.39
C PRO A 202 -5.30 16.32 -2.65
N ASN A 203 -5.61 15.44 -3.60
CA ASN A 203 -6.99 15.10 -3.94
C ASN A 203 -7.39 13.69 -3.47
N PHE A 204 -6.48 12.93 -2.86
CA PHE A 204 -6.77 11.56 -2.48
C PHE A 204 -7.68 11.54 -1.24
N ARG A 205 -8.97 11.21 -1.47
CA ARG A 205 -10.03 11.34 -0.46
C ARG A 205 -9.71 10.58 0.82
N MET A 206 -9.13 9.39 0.71
CA MET A 206 -8.71 8.58 1.86
C MET A 206 -7.78 9.33 2.82
N PHE A 207 -6.81 10.10 2.32
CA PHE A 207 -5.85 10.80 3.18
C PHE A 207 -6.55 11.88 4.01
N HIS A 208 -7.48 12.62 3.40
CA HIS A 208 -8.26 13.63 4.10
C HIS A 208 -9.21 13.01 5.13
N LEU A 209 -9.84 11.88 4.80
CA LEU A 209 -10.76 11.20 5.69
C LEU A 209 -10.05 10.70 6.95
N ASP A 210 -8.91 10.02 6.79
CA ASP A 210 -8.17 9.48 7.94
C ASP A 210 -7.47 10.59 8.75
N LEU A 211 -7.06 11.70 8.11
CA LEU A 211 -6.64 12.91 8.83
C LEU A 211 -7.79 13.52 9.64
N ALA A 212 -9.01 13.59 9.06
CA ALA A 212 -10.16 14.10 9.79
C ALA A 212 -10.48 13.25 11.03
N LYS A 213 -10.40 11.92 10.92
CA LYS A 213 -10.58 11.01 12.06
C LYS A 213 -9.53 11.26 13.14
N ALA A 214 -8.26 11.46 12.76
CA ALA A 214 -7.21 11.81 13.71
C ALA A 214 -7.45 13.17 14.38
N TYR A 215 -7.96 14.16 13.65
CA TYR A 215 -8.37 15.43 14.26
C TYR A 215 -9.55 15.30 15.21
N ILE A 216 -10.53 14.44 14.91
CA ILE A 216 -11.64 14.14 15.83
C ILE A 216 -11.11 13.49 17.11
N GLU A 217 -10.18 12.53 17.00
CA GLU A 217 -9.54 11.89 18.16
C GLU A 217 -8.75 12.89 19.02
N ASP A 218 -8.25 13.97 18.41
CA ASP A 218 -7.52 15.06 19.08
C ASP A 218 -8.42 16.26 19.44
N ASP A 219 -9.76 16.10 19.41
CA ASP A 219 -10.76 17.15 19.68
C ASP A 219 -10.65 18.41 18.79
N GLN A 220 -9.94 18.33 17.66
CA GLN A 220 -9.78 19.43 16.69
C GLN A 220 -10.91 19.43 15.65
N TYR A 221 -12.16 19.61 16.12
CA TYR A 221 -13.36 19.44 15.28
C TYR A 221 -13.43 20.38 14.07
N ASP A 222 -12.93 21.61 14.17
CA ASP A 222 -12.91 22.55 13.03
C ASP A 222 -11.98 22.08 11.91
N ASN A 223 -10.79 21.59 12.27
CA ASN A 223 -9.84 21.01 11.33
C ASN A 223 -10.43 19.73 10.71
N ALA A 224 -11.08 18.89 11.51
CA ALA A 224 -11.79 17.72 11.01
C ALA A 224 -12.85 18.10 9.96
N ARG A 225 -13.70 19.10 10.24
CA ARG A 225 -14.73 19.58 9.29
C ARG A 225 -14.15 20.06 7.99
N GLU A 226 -13.00 20.77 8.02
CA GLU A 226 -12.31 21.19 6.81
C GLU A 226 -11.92 19.98 5.95
N GLN A 227 -11.27 18.98 6.57
CA GLN A 227 -10.82 17.79 5.87
C GLN A 227 -11.99 16.94 5.35
N LEU A 228 -13.08 16.77 6.11
CA LEU A 228 -14.27 16.04 5.66
C LEU A 228 -14.95 16.74 4.46
N LYS A 229 -14.98 18.07 4.44
CA LYS A 229 -15.44 18.82 3.27
C LYS A 229 -14.54 18.59 2.06
N LYS A 230 -13.22 18.49 2.25
CA LYS A 230 -12.28 18.11 1.19
C LYS A 230 -12.59 16.73 0.62
N VAL A 231 -12.84 15.72 1.46
CA VAL A 231 -13.26 14.37 1.02
C VAL A 231 -14.44 14.45 0.05
N ILE A 232 -15.48 15.23 0.38
CA ILE A 232 -16.70 15.34 -0.43
C ILE A 232 -16.48 16.14 -1.72
N SER A 233 -15.59 17.14 -1.70
CA SER A 233 -15.38 18.04 -2.83
C SER A 233 -14.29 17.58 -3.83
N SER A 234 -13.39 16.69 -3.42
CA SER A 234 -12.28 16.22 -4.26
C SER A 234 -12.79 15.35 -5.42
N PRO A 235 -12.11 15.33 -6.58
CA PRO A 235 -12.42 14.38 -7.66
C PRO A 235 -12.39 12.93 -7.20
N GLU A 236 -13.10 12.06 -7.91
CA GLU A 236 -13.01 10.61 -7.72
C GLU A 236 -11.74 10.10 -8.42
N GLU A 237 -10.89 9.39 -7.69
CA GLU A 237 -9.63 8.82 -8.15
C GLU A 237 -9.48 7.33 -7.76
N ASP A 238 -10.18 6.87 -6.72
CA ASP A 238 -10.09 5.52 -6.17
C ASP A 238 -11.43 4.77 -6.27
N GLU A 239 -11.42 3.44 -6.15
CA GLU A 239 -12.66 2.65 -6.20
C GLU A 239 -13.54 2.76 -4.96
N ASP A 240 -12.93 3.14 -3.86
CA ASP A 240 -13.60 3.30 -2.57
C ASP A 240 -14.14 4.72 -2.32
N ASP A 241 -13.89 5.65 -3.24
CA ASP A 241 -14.10 7.09 -3.01
C ASP A 241 -15.55 7.49 -2.73
N ASP A 242 -16.51 6.71 -3.23
CA ASP A 242 -17.93 6.86 -2.92
C ASP A 242 -18.24 6.48 -1.48
N GLU A 243 -17.71 5.36 -1.01
CA GLU A 243 -17.86 4.92 0.38
C GLU A 243 -17.22 5.93 1.34
N ARG A 244 -16.01 6.42 1.00
CA ARG A 244 -15.32 7.45 1.80
C ARG A 244 -16.11 8.75 1.86
N SER A 245 -16.83 9.11 0.79
CA SER A 245 -17.71 10.29 0.77
C SER A 245 -18.96 10.10 1.64
N VAL A 246 -19.52 8.90 1.67
CA VAL A 246 -20.63 8.55 2.57
C VAL A 246 -20.17 8.61 4.03
N GLU A 247 -19.00 8.02 4.33
CA GLU A 247 -18.42 8.06 5.67
C GLU A 247 -18.14 9.50 6.12
N ALA A 248 -17.59 10.34 5.24
CA ALA A 248 -17.30 11.73 5.57
C ALA A 248 -18.57 12.55 5.89
N LYS A 249 -19.65 12.35 5.14
CA LYS A 249 -20.95 12.98 5.41
C LYS A 249 -21.51 12.56 6.76
N LYS A 250 -21.36 11.27 7.12
CA LYS A 250 -21.78 10.75 8.41
C LYS A 250 -20.96 11.38 9.54
N LEU A 251 -19.64 11.41 9.43
CA LEU A 251 -18.77 12.02 10.45
C LEU A 251 -19.07 13.51 10.66
N LEU A 252 -19.39 14.26 9.58
CA LEU A 252 -19.82 15.66 9.70
C LEU A 252 -21.09 15.83 10.54
N GLU A 253 -22.05 14.90 10.39
CA GLU A 253 -23.28 14.89 11.17
C GLU A 253 -23.01 14.49 12.63
N ASP A 254 -22.15 13.49 12.84
CA ASP A 254 -21.78 12.98 14.17
C ASP A 254 -21.12 14.08 15.01
N ILE A 255 -20.27 14.94 14.41
CA ILE A 255 -19.59 16.05 15.11
C ILE A 255 -20.34 17.38 15.03
N LYS A 256 -21.60 17.45 14.56
CA LYS A 256 -22.25 18.74 14.26
C LYS A 256 -22.41 19.69 15.46
N ASN A 257 -22.41 19.15 16.67
CA ASN A 257 -22.64 19.90 17.92
C ASN A 257 -21.39 20.08 18.79
N GLU A 258 -20.24 19.54 18.35
CA GLU A 258 -18.95 19.68 19.03
C GLU A 258 -18.32 21.05 18.74
#